data_AF-A0A355UL06-F1
#
_entry.id   AF-A0A355UL06-F1
#
_cell.length_a   1.000
_cell.length_b   1.000
_cell.length_c   1.000
_cell.angle_alpha   90.00
_cell.angle_beta   90.00
_cell.angle_gamma   90.00
#
_symmetry.space_group_name_H-M   'P 1'
#
loop_
_entity.id
_entity.type
_entity.pdbx_description
1 polymer ?
#
loop_
_entity_poly.entity_id
_entity_poly.type
_entity_poly.pdbx_seq_one_letter_code
_entity_poly.pdbx_strand_id
1 'polypeptide(L)'
;IKTLEEYNANVTIYDPWADPAIAKHEYGVELHNELPEQHYDAVILAVAHDEFKGLDIAHIINANSVVYDVKGLLSEEVIDG
;
A
#
# COMPACT_ATOMS: atom_id res chain seq x y z
N ILE A 1 -10.22 1.79 -3.39
CA ILE A 1 -10.37 0.38 -2.95
C ILE A 1 -11.55 -0.29 -3.66
N LYS A 2 -12.79 0.20 -3.50
CA LYS A 2 -13.98 -0.36 -4.16
C LYS A 2 -13.80 -0.68 -5.66
N THR A 3 -13.22 0.24 -6.42
CA THR A 3 -12.96 0.02 -7.85
C THR A 3 -11.96 -1.12 -8.12
N LEU A 4 -10.93 -1.29 -7.28
CA LEU A 4 -9.97 -2.40 -7.42
C LEU A 4 -10.61 -3.75 -7.06
N GLU A 5 -11.46 -3.77 -6.03
CA GLU A 5 -12.24 -4.96 -5.65
C GLU A 5 -13.24 -5.37 -6.75
N GLU A 6 -13.83 -4.39 -7.46
CA GLU A 6 -14.68 -4.65 -8.64
C GLU A 6 -13.92 -5.31 -9.79
N TYR A 7 -12.60 -5.12 -9.87
CA TYR A 7 -11.72 -5.83 -10.81
C TYR A 7 -11.19 -7.15 -10.26
N ASN A 8 -11.75 -7.66 -9.16
CA ASN A 8 -11.36 -8.91 -8.52
C ASN A 8 -9.91 -8.91 -8.00
N ALA A 9 -9.34 -7.72 -7.75
CA ALA A 9 -8.01 -7.56 -7.19
C ALA A 9 -8.02 -7.84 -5.68
N ASN A 10 -6.99 -8.52 -5.18
CA ASN A 10 -6.81 -8.70 -3.74
C ASN A 10 -6.11 -7.46 -3.17
N VAL A 11 -6.85 -6.65 -2.41
CA VAL A 11 -6.36 -5.35 -1.91
C VAL A 11 -6.05 -5.47 -0.42
N THR A 12 -4.80 -5.24 -0.08
CA THR A 12 -4.36 -5.07 1.31
C THR A 12 -4.12 -3.58 1.58
N ILE A 13 -4.65 -3.09 2.70
CA ILE A 13 -4.43 -1.70 3.14
C ILE A 13 -3.51 -1.73 4.34
N TYR A 14 -2.40 -1.01 4.22
CA TYR A 14 -1.47 -0.80 5.32
C TYR A 14 -1.44 0.68 5.68
N ASP A 15 -1.74 0.99 6.93
CA ASP A 15 -1.62 2.34 7.49
C ASP A 15 -1.32 2.23 9.00
N PRO A 16 -0.15 2.68 9.47
CA PRO A 16 0.21 2.61 10.88
C PRO A 16 -0.58 3.61 11.76
N TRP A 17 -1.20 4.63 11.17
CA TRP A 17 -1.91 5.69 11.90
C TRP A 17 -3.42 5.45 11.96
N ALA A 18 -3.97 4.72 10.99
CA ALA A 18 -5.40 4.45 10.93
C ALA A 18 -5.80 3.30 11.86
N ASP A 19 -6.92 3.45 12.57
CA ASP A 19 -7.45 2.39 13.42
C ASP A 19 -8.17 1.33 12.55
N PRO A 20 -7.79 0.04 12.63
CA PRO A 20 -8.38 -1.01 11.82
C PRO A 20 -9.85 -1.28 12.16
N ALA A 21 -10.27 -1.05 13.41
CA ALA A 21 -11.67 -1.18 13.81
C ALA A 21 -12.51 -0.07 13.17
N ILE A 22 -11.98 1.16 13.10
CA ILE A 22 -12.66 2.28 12.44
C ILE A 22 -12.73 2.05 10.93
N ALA A 23 -11.62 1.64 10.30
CA ALA A 23 -11.58 1.38 8.86
C ALA A 23 -12.59 0.29 8.44
N LYS A 24 -12.70 -0.78 9.23
CA LYS A 24 -13.67 -1.86 9.00
C LYS A 24 -15.11 -1.41 9.24
N HIS A 25 -15.35 -0.56 10.24
CA HIS A 25 -16.70 -0.07 10.53
C HIS A 25 -17.20 0.95 9.49
N GLU A 26 -16.37 1.93 9.15
CA GLU A 26 -16.72 3.05 8.26
C GLU A 26 -16.67 2.65 6.77
N TYR A 27 -15.66 1.88 6.38
CA TYR A 27 -15.39 1.58 4.97
C TYR A 27 -15.57 0.09 4.62
N GLY A 28 -15.71 -0.80 5.61
CA GLY A 28 -15.85 -2.24 5.38
C GLY A 28 -14.57 -2.93 4.94
N VAL A 29 -13.42 -2.28 5.07
CA VAL A 29 -12.12 -2.77 4.59
C VAL A 29 -11.25 -3.24 5.74
N GLU A 30 -10.42 -4.25 5.48
CA GLU A 30 -9.43 -4.70 6.46
C GLU A 30 -8.14 -3.90 6.31
N LEU A 31 -7.69 -3.35 7.43
CA LEU A 31 -6.52 -2.48 7.51
C LEU A 31 -5.50 -3.12 8.45
N HIS A 32 -4.24 -3.07 8.05
CA HIS A 32 -3.12 -3.59 8.81
C HIS A 32 -2.26 -2.43 9.30
N ASN A 33 -1.93 -2.43 10.59
CA ASN A 33 -1.01 -1.45 11.16
C ASN A 33 0.45 -1.89 11.08
N GLU A 34 0.69 -3.15 10.75
CA GLU A 34 2.01 -3.73 10.56
C GLU A 34 2.18 -4.13 9.10
N LEU A 35 3.40 -3.96 8.60
CA LEU A 35 3.70 -4.25 7.22
C LEU A 35 3.56 -5.77 6.99
N PRO A 36 2.72 -6.21 6.04
CA PRO A 36 2.59 -7.63 5.74
C PRO A 36 3.90 -8.15 5.12
N GLU A 37 4.35 -9.35 5.51
CA GLU A 37 5.46 -10.07 4.83
C GLU A 37 5.02 -10.71 3.49
N GLN A 38 3.99 -10.14 2.85
CA GLN A 38 3.49 -10.61 1.57
C GLN A 38 4.13 -9.81 0.44
N HIS A 39 4.26 -10.47 -0.71
CA HIS A 39 4.72 -9.80 -1.93
C HIS A 39 3.52 -9.35 -2.76
N TYR A 40 3.60 -8.14 -3.29
CA TYR A 40 2.55 -7.48 -4.05
C TYR A 40 2.96 -7.27 -5.50
N ASP A 41 2.01 -7.45 -6.42
CA ASP A 41 2.18 -7.14 -7.85
C ASP A 41 1.97 -5.64 -8.13
N ALA A 42 1.34 -4.91 -7.21
CA ALA A 42 1.20 -3.47 -7.30
C ALA A 42 1.20 -2.84 -5.91
N VAL A 43 1.98 -1.77 -5.74
CA VAL A 43 2.04 -0.97 -4.52
C VAL A 43 1.68 0.46 -4.87
N ILE A 44 0.67 1.00 -4.18
CA ILE A 44 0.20 2.37 -4.41
C ILE A 44 0.42 3.17 -3.13
N LEU A 45 1.32 4.15 -3.18
CA LEU A 45 1.52 5.10 -2.11
C LEU A 45 0.52 6.25 -2.24
N ALA A 46 -0.60 6.14 -1.52
CA ALA A 46 -1.67 7.12 -1.57
C ALA A 46 -1.43 8.34 -0.65
N VAL A 47 -0.61 8.18 0.38
CA VAL A 47 -0.32 9.20 1.41
C VAL A 47 1.18 9.32 1.68
N ALA A 48 1.60 10.53 2.05
CA ALA A 48 3.00 10.90 2.21
C ALA A 48 3.44 10.89 3.69
N HIS A 49 3.11 9.83 4.44
CA HIS A 49 3.62 9.71 5.82
C HIS A 49 5.12 9.42 5.79
N ASP A 50 5.91 10.11 6.62
CA ASP A 50 7.36 9.91 6.69
C ASP A 50 7.76 8.48 7.09
N GLU A 51 6.87 7.72 7.75
CA GLU A 51 7.06 6.30 8.04
C GLU A 51 7.27 5.44 6.78
N PHE A 52 6.77 5.90 5.62
CA PHE A 52 6.99 5.19 4.35
C PHE A 52 8.35 5.48 3.71
N LYS A 53 9.07 6.56 4.12
CA LYS A 53 10.40 6.88 3.55
C LYS A 53 11.47 5.84 3.89
N GLY A 54 11.33 5.14 5.01
CA GLY A 54 12.24 4.09 5.45
C GLY A 54 11.79 2.69 5.10
N LEU A 55 10.66 2.57 4.38
CA LEU A 55 10.08 1.27 4.06
C LEU A 55 10.81 0.65 2.88
N ASP A 56 11.28 -0.58 3.06
CA ASP A 56 11.94 -1.32 1.99
C ASP A 56 10.89 -1.97 1.08
N ILE A 57 10.34 -1.17 0.17
CA ILE A 57 9.30 -1.60 -0.77
C ILE A 57 9.82 -2.74 -1.65
N ALA A 58 11.11 -2.77 -1.96
CA ALA A 58 11.72 -3.82 -2.76
C ALA A 58 11.55 -5.23 -2.15
N HIS A 59 11.41 -5.33 -0.83
CA HIS A 59 11.18 -6.62 -0.14
C HIS A 59 9.73 -7.08 -0.12
N ILE A 60 8.77 -6.19 -0.39
CA ILE A 60 7.34 -6.51 -0.41
C ILE A 60 6.75 -6.52 -1.82
N ILE A 61 7.58 -6.38 -2.85
CA ILE A 61 7.13 -6.42 -4.24
C ILE A 61 7.62 -7.67 -4.94
N ASN A 62 6.81 -8.18 -5.86
CA ASN A 62 7.23 -9.23 -6.78
C ASN A 62 8.19 -8.66 -7.85
N ALA A 63 8.95 -9.54 -8.51
CA ALA A 63 9.89 -9.15 -9.55
C ALA A 63 9.27 -8.38 -10.75
N ASN A 64 7.95 -8.50 -10.95
CA ASN A 64 7.21 -7.79 -11.98
C ASN A 64 6.04 -7.02 -11.35
N SER A 65 6.39 -6.05 -10.51
CA SER A 65 5.44 -5.21 -9.79
C SER A 65 5.36 -3.80 -10.37
N VAL A 66 4.28 -3.09 -10.07
CA VAL A 66 4.16 -1.64 -10.35
C VAL A 66 4.16 -0.88 -9.04
N VAL A 67 5.10 0.04 -8.87
CA VAL A 67 5.10 0.97 -7.72
C VAL A 67 4.65 2.35 -8.18
N TYR A 68 3.50 2.80 -7.66
CA TYR A 68 2.93 4.10 -7.97
C TYR A 68 2.91 5.01 -6.74
N ASP A 69 3.67 6.09 -6.80
CA ASP A 69 3.70 7.09 -5.73
C ASP A 69 2.96 8.36 -6.16
N VAL A 70 1.80 8.60 -5.54
CA VAL A 70 0.97 9.78 -5.82
C VAL A 70 1.61 11.07 -5.27
N LYS A 71 2.50 10.95 -4.28
CA LYS A 71 3.03 12.08 -3.51
C LYS A 71 4.52 12.32 -3.72
N GLY A 72 5.24 11.42 -4.39
CA GLY A 72 6.67 11.56 -4.71
C GLY A 72 7.56 11.50 -3.46
N LEU A 73 7.21 10.63 -2.52
CA LEU A 73 7.94 10.36 -1.30
C LEU A 73 9.06 9.33 -1.49
N LEU A 74 8.90 8.39 -2.43
CA LEU A 74 9.84 7.33 -2.75
C LEU A 74 10.95 7.84 -3.66
N SER A 75 12.12 7.19 -3.55
CA SER A 75 13.25 7.47 -4.44
C SER A 75 12.93 7.01 -5.86
N GLU A 76 13.36 7.78 -6.86
CA GLU A 76 13.08 7.51 -8.29
C GLU A 76 13.57 6.13 -8.76
N GLU A 77 14.49 5.49 -8.01
CA GLU A 77 15.00 4.15 -8.29
C GLU A 77 13.97 3.02 -8.09
N VAL A 78 12.86 3.29 -7.38
CA VAL A 78 11.85 2.28 -7.01
C VAL A 78 10.50 2.53 -7.69
N ILE A 79 10.32 3.64 -8.41
CA ILE A 79 9.05 4.02 -9.03
C ILE A 79 9.04 3.69 -10.53
N ASP A 80 7.95 3.09 -11.02
CA ASP A 80 7.73 2.80 -12.45
C ASP A 80 7.04 3.96 -13.20
N GLY A 81 7.23 5.19 -12.70
CA GLY A 81 6.54 6.41 -13.14
C GLY A 81 6.78 6.81 -14.60
#